data_AF-D6XWT4-F1
#
_entry.id   AF-D6XWT4-F1
#
_cell.length_a   1.000
_cell.length_b   1.000
_cell.length_c   1.000
_cell.angle_alpha   90.00
_cell.angle_beta   90.00
_cell.angle_gamma   90.00
#
_symmetry.space_group_name_H-M   'P 1'
#
loop_
_entity.id
_entity.type
_entity.pdbx_description
1 polymer ?
#
loop_
_entity_poly.entity_id
_entity_poly.type
_entity_poly.pdbx_seq_one_letter_code
_entity_poly.pdbx_strand_id
1 'polypeptide(L)'
;MDQFKDYYRILNVDADASAHAIREAYREKIHDLHPERGGDESDYEQVKEAYEVLSDPEERQRYDEIYYNYNEDWGFSDQTDSEEDEQDDDPVMDEEPDWREQRQKKSKPLFPEWSGWKKVAVSSLIVNLVIAVLFLMGITEISDAQQEVQNVRTQEEAFLAQIDELEEENQTLSEEIDAMTADIVRLEEELTNAEDNATALEEENEALIEDIRELEEALAEAREEAETATGSQAGTDTTETFLLGSDLDTVVNIMGEPDEITDEGVRYGRSVVYLDGTTVVGWSDIDGSLAVSVITEGDADTFSEGSTEGEVASAMGTTPNAVRGNTWTYGLSTITFENGQVSSYENTGNLAVD
;
A
#
# COMPACT_ATOMS: atom_id res chain seq x y z
N MET A 1 18.50 24.12 -19.02
CA MET A 1 18.96 22.95 -19.77
C MET A 1 19.02 21.86 -18.74
N ASP A 2 18.08 20.93 -18.77
CA ASP A 2 18.16 19.79 -17.87
C ASP A 2 19.46 19.04 -18.16
N GLN A 3 20.27 18.89 -17.13
CA GLN A 3 21.51 18.13 -17.20
C GLN A 3 21.10 16.65 -17.30
N PHE A 4 21.54 15.95 -18.35
CA PHE A 4 21.28 14.52 -18.49
C PHE A 4 21.76 13.79 -17.23
N LYS A 5 20.84 13.08 -16.57
CA LYS A 5 21.12 12.31 -15.36
C LYS A 5 21.58 10.92 -15.77
N ASP A 6 22.83 10.62 -15.45
CA ASP A 6 23.42 9.30 -15.67
C ASP A 6 23.07 8.38 -14.48
N TYR A 7 21.99 7.61 -14.61
CA TYR A 7 21.48 6.72 -13.57
C TYR A 7 22.43 5.55 -13.29
N TYR A 8 23.18 5.08 -14.30
CA TYR A 8 24.21 4.06 -14.13
C TYR A 8 25.34 4.57 -13.23
N ARG A 9 25.81 5.78 -13.49
CA ARG A 9 26.80 6.46 -12.65
C ARG A 9 26.25 6.85 -11.27
N ILE A 10 24.97 7.22 -11.16
CA ILE A 10 24.31 7.51 -9.88
C ILE A 10 24.19 6.26 -9.03
N LEU A 11 23.97 5.08 -9.60
CA LEU A 11 24.01 3.80 -8.87
C LEU A 11 25.41 3.18 -8.79
N ASN A 12 26.40 3.74 -9.50
CA ASN A 12 27.77 3.22 -9.59
C ASN A 12 27.81 1.76 -10.09
N VAL A 13 27.07 1.50 -11.16
CA VAL A 13 27.00 0.20 -11.84
C VAL A 13 27.22 0.42 -13.33
N ASP A 14 27.76 -0.60 -14.02
CA ASP A 14 27.95 -0.55 -15.47
C ASP A 14 26.61 -0.58 -16.23
N ALA A 15 26.60 -0.06 -17.46
CA ALA A 15 25.40 -0.04 -18.30
C ALA A 15 24.89 -1.45 -18.65
N ASP A 16 25.77 -2.46 -18.62
CA ASP A 16 25.45 -3.88 -18.83
C ASP A 16 25.09 -4.61 -17.53
N ALA A 17 25.02 -3.91 -16.38
CA ALA A 17 24.75 -4.50 -15.09
C ALA A 17 23.42 -5.27 -15.07
N SER A 18 23.45 -6.46 -14.45
CA SER A 18 22.25 -7.26 -14.26
C SER A 18 21.28 -6.59 -13.28
N ALA A 19 19.98 -6.92 -13.38
CA ALA A 19 18.97 -6.44 -12.42
C ALA A 19 19.29 -6.81 -10.95
N HIS A 20 20.05 -7.89 -10.74
CA HIS A 20 20.55 -8.26 -9.41
C HIS A 20 21.59 -7.26 -8.90
N ALA A 21 22.57 -6.90 -9.74
CA ALA A 21 23.62 -5.95 -9.40
C ALA A 21 23.05 -4.53 -9.16
N ILE A 22 22.08 -4.09 -9.96
CA ILE A 22 21.38 -2.81 -9.77
C ILE A 22 20.68 -2.76 -8.41
N ARG A 23 19.99 -3.84 -8.03
CA ARG A 23 19.31 -3.94 -6.74
C ARG A 23 20.28 -3.99 -5.56
N GLU A 24 21.43 -4.64 -5.71
CA GLU A 24 22.46 -4.70 -4.69
C GLU A 24 23.09 -3.32 -4.47
N ALA A 25 23.47 -2.63 -5.55
CA ALA A 25 24.04 -1.28 -5.50
C ALA A 25 23.07 -0.25 -4.90
N TYR A 26 21.77 -0.33 -5.21
CA TYR A 26 20.75 0.51 -4.59
C TYR A 26 20.70 0.32 -3.06
N ARG A 27 20.73 -0.92 -2.58
CA ARG A 27 20.69 -1.21 -1.14
C ARG A 27 21.93 -0.69 -0.43
N GLU A 28 23.10 -0.81 -1.07
CA GLU A 28 24.36 -0.29 -0.54
C GLU A 28 24.33 1.24 -0.43
N LYS A 29 23.87 1.94 -1.48
CA LYS A 29 23.77 3.41 -1.48
C LYS A 29 22.76 3.94 -0.48
N ILE A 30 21.60 3.31 -0.33
CA ILE A 30 20.59 3.73 0.66
C ILE A 30 21.09 3.51 2.09
N HIS A 31 21.85 2.44 2.33
CA HIS A 31 22.49 2.21 3.63
C HIS A 31 23.53 3.30 3.98
N ASP A 32 24.25 3.80 2.97
CA ASP A 32 25.27 4.83 3.14
C ASP A 32 24.69 6.25 3.23
N LEU A 33 23.54 6.50 2.61
CA LEU A 33 22.85 7.80 2.59
C LEU A 33 21.84 7.99 3.75
N HIS A 34 21.71 7.02 4.67
CA HIS A 34 20.79 7.14 5.80
C HIS A 34 21.12 8.37 6.68
N PRO A 35 20.12 9.15 7.17
CA PRO A 35 20.34 10.40 7.92
C PRO A 35 21.15 10.23 9.21
N GLU A 36 21.18 9.03 9.79
CA GLU A 36 22.05 8.70 10.93
C GLU A 36 23.56 8.75 10.60
N ARG A 37 23.94 8.72 9.31
CA ARG A 37 25.32 8.82 8.82
C ARG A 37 25.64 10.16 8.14
N GLY A 38 24.68 11.08 8.10
CA GLY A 38 24.87 12.42 7.52
C GLY A 38 24.72 12.49 6.00
N GLY A 39 23.89 11.62 5.41
CA GLY A 39 23.55 11.68 3.98
C GLY A 39 22.76 12.94 3.60
N ASP A 40 22.96 13.41 2.37
CA ASP A 40 22.24 14.52 1.78
C ASP A 40 20.90 14.03 1.19
N GLU A 41 19.80 14.69 1.53
CA GLU A 41 18.45 14.39 1.03
C GLU A 41 18.39 14.43 -0.51
N SER A 42 19.19 15.30 -1.13
CA SER A 42 19.28 15.43 -2.58
C SER A 42 19.90 14.19 -3.22
N ASP A 43 20.87 13.56 -2.58
CA ASP A 43 21.55 12.36 -3.11
C ASP A 43 20.67 11.12 -2.91
N TYR A 44 19.90 11.09 -1.82
CA TYR A 44 18.92 10.04 -1.57
C TYR A 44 17.84 10.00 -2.67
N GLU A 45 17.27 11.16 -3.02
CA GLU A 45 16.24 11.23 -4.05
C GLU A 45 16.77 10.82 -5.43
N GLN A 46 18.01 11.22 -5.78
CA GLN A 46 18.64 10.83 -7.04
C GLN A 46 18.91 9.32 -7.13
N VAL A 47 19.33 8.69 -6.04
CA VAL A 47 19.56 7.23 -5.99
C VAL A 47 18.25 6.46 -6.11
N LYS A 48 17.18 6.97 -5.51
CA LYS A 48 15.85 6.39 -5.61
C LYS A 48 15.29 6.50 -7.03
N GLU A 49 15.35 7.69 -7.63
CA GLU A 49 14.96 7.95 -9.02
C GLU A 49 15.73 7.04 -10.01
N ALA A 50 17.04 6.89 -9.80
CA ALA A 50 17.87 6.01 -10.62
C ALA A 50 17.47 4.53 -10.50
N TYR A 51 17.11 4.06 -9.31
CA TYR A 51 16.66 2.68 -9.11
C TYR A 51 15.28 2.45 -9.70
N GLU A 52 14.34 3.37 -9.58
CA GLU A 52 13.00 3.25 -10.17
C GLU A 52 13.12 2.97 -11.68
N VAL A 53 13.85 3.83 -12.39
CA VAL A 53 14.05 3.73 -13.84
C VAL A 53 14.86 2.48 -14.26
N LEU A 54 15.92 2.12 -13.52
CA LEU A 54 16.78 1.00 -13.90
C LEU A 54 16.26 -0.37 -13.43
N SER A 55 15.31 -0.41 -12.50
CA SER A 55 14.75 -1.65 -11.96
C SER A 55 13.65 -2.24 -12.83
N ASP A 56 12.92 -1.41 -13.57
CA ASP A 56 11.91 -1.83 -14.52
C ASP A 56 12.54 -2.10 -15.92
N PRO A 57 12.32 -3.28 -16.53
CA PRO A 57 12.91 -3.59 -17.83
C PRO A 57 12.46 -2.67 -18.97
N GLU A 58 11.21 -2.18 -18.97
CA GLU A 58 10.66 -1.31 -20.01
C GLU A 58 11.18 0.12 -19.84
N GLU A 59 11.23 0.63 -18.61
CA GLU A 59 11.79 1.96 -18.32
C GLU A 59 13.30 2.00 -18.56
N ARG A 60 14.02 0.95 -18.17
CA ARG A 60 15.45 0.82 -18.47
C ARG A 60 15.71 0.84 -19.97
N GLN A 61 14.89 0.15 -20.76
CA GLN A 61 15.04 0.14 -22.21
C GLN A 61 14.87 1.55 -22.81
N ARG A 62 13.84 2.28 -22.38
CA ARG A 62 13.64 3.68 -22.82
C ARG A 62 14.78 4.58 -22.38
N TYR A 63 15.29 4.37 -21.18
CA TYR A 63 16.44 5.11 -20.66
C TYR A 63 17.71 4.81 -21.46
N ASP A 64 17.96 3.54 -21.81
CA ASP A 64 19.11 3.10 -22.59
C ASP A 64 19.13 3.78 -23.97
N GLU A 65 17.99 3.92 -24.64
CA GLU A 65 17.87 4.63 -25.91
C GLU A 65 18.34 6.10 -25.80
N ILE A 66 17.96 6.78 -24.71
CA ILE A 66 18.37 8.16 -24.44
C ILE A 66 19.86 8.22 -24.06
N TYR A 67 20.32 7.27 -23.24
CA TYR A 67 21.71 7.17 -22.77
C TYR A 67 22.69 6.96 -23.93
N TYR A 68 22.39 6.06 -24.86
CA TYR A 68 23.23 5.83 -26.04
C TYR A 68 23.22 7.03 -26.99
N ASN A 69 22.06 7.65 -27.24
CA ASN A 69 21.96 8.85 -28.07
C ASN A 69 22.73 10.05 -27.46
N TYR A 70 22.74 10.17 -26.14
CA TYR A 70 23.50 11.19 -25.42
C TYR A 70 25.01 10.97 -25.50
N ASN A 71 25.48 9.71 -25.36
CA ASN A 71 26.89 9.36 -25.49
C ASN A 71 27.41 9.40 -26.94
N GLU A 72 26.55 9.26 -27.94
CA GLU A 72 26.93 9.40 -29.36
C GLU A 72 27.17 10.88 -29.78
N ASP A 73 26.37 11.83 -29.27
CA ASP A 73 26.47 13.26 -29.62
C ASP A 73 27.69 13.95 -28.97
N TRP A 74 28.07 13.48 -27.77
CA TRP A 74 29.24 13.97 -27.02
C TRP A 74 30.25 12.84 -26.87
N GLY A 75 31.12 12.65 -27.87
CA GLY A 75 32.11 11.55 -27.97
C GLY A 75 33.05 11.37 -26.77
N PHE A 76 32.51 10.88 -25.67
CA PHE A 76 33.18 10.49 -24.45
C PHE A 76 33.30 8.97 -24.52
N SER A 77 34.33 8.49 -25.22
CA SER A 77 34.71 7.08 -25.15
C SER A 77 35.14 6.80 -23.72
N ASP A 78 34.31 6.07 -22.99
CA ASP A 78 34.66 5.50 -21.70
C ASP A 78 35.93 4.66 -21.86
N GLN A 79 37.02 5.20 -21.34
CA GLN A 79 38.33 4.57 -21.36
C GLN A 79 38.38 3.69 -20.12
N THR A 80 37.63 2.59 -20.15
CA THR A 80 37.82 1.49 -19.20
C THR A 80 39.12 0.80 -19.57
N ASP A 81 40.15 1.07 -18.76
CA ASP A 81 41.42 0.35 -18.73
C ASP A 81 41.14 -1.15 -18.55
N SER A 82 41.04 -1.86 -19.68
CA SER A 82 41.26 -3.29 -19.76
C SER A 82 42.63 -3.47 -20.40
N GLU A 83 43.65 -3.52 -19.53
CA GLU A 83 44.99 -3.98 -19.88
C GLU A 83 44.91 -5.45 -20.29
N GLU A 84 44.64 -5.71 -21.57
CA GLU A 84 44.97 -6.99 -22.20
C GLU A 84 46.43 -6.91 -22.70
N ASP A 85 47.31 -7.60 -21.97
CA ASP A 85 48.68 -7.91 -22.36
C ASP A 85 48.69 -8.72 -23.68
N GLU A 86 48.69 -8.04 -24.83
CA GLU A 86 49.05 -8.66 -26.11
C GLU A 86 50.56 -8.60 -26.31
N GLN A 87 51.16 -9.79 -26.18
CA GLN A 87 52.55 -10.11 -26.44
C GLN A 87 53.00 -9.67 -27.84
N ASP A 88 54.05 -8.85 -27.89
CA ASP A 88 54.84 -8.56 -29.08
C ASP A 88 55.43 -9.84 -29.69
N ASP A 89 54.90 -10.28 -30.82
CA ASP A 89 55.59 -11.20 -31.75
C ASP A 89 55.51 -10.61 -33.17
N ASP A 90 56.44 -9.68 -33.46
CA ASP A 90 56.73 -9.21 -34.82
C ASP A 90 57.28 -10.37 -35.67
N PRO A 91 56.62 -10.82 -36.76
CA PRO A 91 57.24 -11.71 -37.70
C PRO A 91 58.05 -10.90 -38.72
N VAL A 92 59.35 -11.13 -38.68
CA VAL A 92 60.40 -10.76 -39.65
C VAL A 92 59.85 -10.66 -41.09
N MET A 93 59.84 -9.45 -41.64
CA MET A 93 59.62 -9.20 -43.07
C MET A 93 60.85 -9.69 -43.87
N ASP A 94 60.75 -10.90 -44.40
CA ASP A 94 61.69 -11.41 -45.41
C ASP A 94 61.53 -10.62 -46.72
N GLU A 95 62.66 -10.07 -47.17
CA GLU A 95 63.00 -9.45 -48.47
C GLU A 95 61.86 -9.36 -49.54
N GLU A 96 61.37 -8.14 -49.78
CA GLU A 96 60.56 -7.85 -50.98
C GLU A 96 61.37 -8.18 -52.27
N PRO A 97 60.81 -8.96 -53.22
CA PRO A 97 61.47 -9.17 -54.49
C PRO A 97 61.47 -7.88 -55.33
N ASP A 98 62.66 -7.45 -55.75
CA ASP A 98 62.87 -6.31 -56.64
C ASP A 98 62.12 -6.50 -57.97
N TRP A 99 60.94 -5.86 -58.07
CA TRP A 99 60.08 -5.91 -59.23
C TRP A 99 60.61 -5.09 -60.43
N ARG A 100 61.82 -4.53 -60.36
CA ARG A 100 62.39 -3.66 -61.41
C ARG A 100 63.05 -4.38 -62.59
N GLU A 101 63.20 -5.71 -62.58
CA GLU A 101 63.89 -6.43 -63.69
C GLU A 101 63.07 -7.49 -64.46
N GLN A 102 61.73 -7.48 -64.41
CA GLN A 102 60.92 -8.44 -65.19
C GLN A 102 59.74 -7.86 -66.01
N ARG A 103 59.78 -6.58 -66.39
CA ARG A 103 58.80 -5.99 -67.34
C ARG A 103 59.29 -5.86 -68.78
N GLN A 104 60.31 -6.62 -69.18
CA GLN A 104 60.65 -6.83 -70.60
C GLN A 104 60.31 -8.25 -71.07
N LYS A 105 59.04 -8.65 -70.92
CA LYS A 105 58.45 -9.71 -71.73
C LYS A 105 57.26 -9.11 -72.48
N LYS A 106 57.38 -9.08 -73.81
CA LYS A 106 56.39 -8.56 -74.77
C LYS A 106 54.98 -9.06 -74.43
N SER A 107 54.16 -8.24 -73.76
CA SER A 107 52.72 -8.43 -73.78
C SER A 107 52.23 -8.07 -75.17
N LYS A 108 51.69 -9.05 -75.89
CA LYS A 108 51.01 -8.80 -77.16
C LYS A 108 49.83 -7.86 -76.88
N PRO A 109 49.54 -6.88 -77.73
CA PRO A 109 48.37 -6.02 -77.52
C PRO A 109 47.13 -6.91 -77.44
N LEU A 110 46.31 -6.75 -76.39
CA LEU A 110 45.10 -7.55 -76.18
C LEU A 110 44.03 -7.33 -77.28
N PHE A 111 44.26 -6.37 -78.19
CA PHE A 111 43.35 -6.03 -79.27
C PHE A 111 44.08 -6.00 -80.63
N PRO A 112 43.54 -6.62 -81.70
CA PRO A 112 44.13 -6.56 -83.04
C PRO A 112 44.19 -5.13 -83.59
N GLU A 113 45.05 -4.86 -84.59
CA GLU A 113 45.15 -3.56 -85.26
C GLU A 113 43.85 -3.18 -86.00
N TRP A 114 42.91 -2.62 -85.28
CA TRP A 114 41.64 -2.15 -85.85
C TRP A 114 41.81 -0.79 -86.52
N SER A 115 41.14 -0.62 -87.67
CA SER A 115 41.01 0.68 -88.35
C SER A 115 40.38 1.73 -87.43
N GLY A 116 40.85 2.97 -87.48
CA GLY A 116 40.57 4.03 -86.49
C GLY A 116 39.09 4.19 -86.08
N TRP A 117 38.14 4.01 -87.00
CA TRP A 117 36.71 4.14 -86.69
C TRP A 117 36.17 3.04 -85.74
N LYS A 118 36.74 1.83 -85.75
CA LYS A 118 36.35 0.73 -84.84
C LYS A 118 36.84 0.97 -83.42
N LYS A 119 38.00 1.62 -83.26
CA LYS A 119 38.52 2.03 -81.94
C LYS A 119 37.64 3.11 -81.32
N VAL A 120 37.24 4.11 -82.11
CA VAL A 120 36.31 5.16 -81.66
C VAL A 120 34.94 4.59 -81.28
N ALA A 121 34.41 3.63 -82.07
CA ALA A 121 33.14 2.99 -81.77
C ALA A 121 33.15 2.21 -80.45
N VAL A 122 34.23 1.44 -80.18
CA VAL A 122 34.35 0.69 -78.93
C VAL A 122 34.66 1.60 -77.74
N SER A 123 35.48 2.65 -77.91
CA SER A 123 35.67 3.66 -76.86
C SER A 123 34.37 4.38 -76.52
N SER A 124 33.54 4.73 -77.51
CA SER A 124 32.22 5.34 -77.27
C SER A 124 31.27 4.38 -76.56
N LEU A 125 31.30 3.09 -76.89
CA LEU A 125 30.48 2.08 -76.21
C LEU A 125 30.90 1.88 -74.76
N ILE A 126 32.21 1.88 -74.48
CA ILE A 126 32.74 1.80 -73.10
C ILE A 126 32.36 3.05 -72.31
N VAL A 127 32.51 4.26 -72.87
CA VAL A 127 32.12 5.51 -72.20
C VAL A 127 30.62 5.53 -71.91
N ASN A 128 29.78 5.12 -72.87
CA ASN A 128 28.34 5.01 -72.65
C ASN A 128 27.98 3.95 -71.60
N LEU A 129 28.70 2.83 -71.56
CA LEU A 129 28.53 1.80 -70.53
C LEU A 129 28.89 2.33 -69.14
N VAL A 130 30.02 3.05 -69.01
CA VAL A 130 30.44 3.68 -67.76
C VAL A 130 29.42 4.73 -67.30
N ILE A 131 28.91 5.56 -68.21
CA ILE A 131 27.85 6.54 -67.90
C ILE A 131 26.56 5.82 -67.46
N ALA A 132 26.17 4.73 -68.14
CA ALA A 132 24.98 3.96 -67.76
C ALA A 132 25.12 3.28 -66.39
N VAL A 133 26.32 2.78 -66.05
CA VAL A 133 26.60 2.20 -64.73
C VAL A 133 26.58 3.26 -63.63
N LEU A 134 27.20 4.43 -63.86
CA LEU A 134 27.13 5.55 -62.91
C LEU A 134 25.69 6.07 -62.74
N PHE A 135 24.89 6.09 -63.81
CA PHE A 135 23.49 6.49 -63.74
C PHE A 135 22.64 5.47 -62.98
N LEU A 136 22.87 4.17 -63.18
CA LEU A 136 22.20 3.10 -62.41
C LEU A 136 22.58 3.14 -60.92
N MET A 137 23.84 3.39 -60.59
CA MET A 137 24.32 3.51 -59.21
C MET A 137 23.74 4.74 -58.51
N GLY A 138 23.62 5.88 -59.21
CA GLY A 138 22.93 7.06 -58.67
C GLY A 138 21.42 6.84 -58.48
N ILE A 139 20.76 6.04 -59.33
CA ILE A 139 19.34 5.68 -59.14
C ILE A 139 19.16 4.81 -57.89
N THR A 140 20.06 3.87 -57.62
CA THR A 140 19.97 3.02 -56.42
C THR A 140 20.19 3.84 -55.14
N GLU A 141 21.16 4.75 -55.12
CA GLU A 141 21.38 5.63 -53.96
C GLU A 141 20.18 6.56 -53.68
N ILE A 142 19.55 7.09 -54.74
CA ILE A 142 18.32 7.89 -54.59
C ILE A 142 17.16 7.04 -54.09
N SER A 143 17.04 5.79 -54.53
CA SER A 143 16.01 4.86 -54.05
C SER A 143 16.17 4.53 -52.57
N ASP A 144 17.39 4.28 -52.12
CA ASP A 144 17.69 3.96 -50.72
C ASP A 144 17.40 5.18 -49.82
N ALA A 145 17.85 6.37 -50.24
CA ALA A 145 17.53 7.62 -49.54
C ALA A 145 16.02 7.91 -49.50
N GLN A 146 15.28 7.58 -50.57
CA GLN A 146 13.81 7.70 -50.58
C GLN A 146 13.14 6.71 -49.62
N GLN A 147 13.67 5.49 -49.51
CA GLN A 147 13.14 4.50 -48.57
C GLN A 147 13.37 4.92 -47.12
N GLU A 148 14.55 5.45 -46.80
CA GLU A 148 14.86 5.98 -45.48
C GLU A 148 13.95 7.17 -45.10
N VAL A 149 13.73 8.11 -46.02
CA VAL A 149 12.79 9.22 -45.82
C VAL A 149 11.35 8.72 -45.58
N GLN A 150 10.92 7.64 -46.24
CA GLN A 150 9.61 7.05 -45.98
C GLN A 150 9.55 6.39 -44.60
N ASN A 151 10.58 5.65 -44.20
CA ASN A 151 10.66 5.04 -42.87
C ASN A 151 10.59 6.11 -41.77
N VAL A 152 11.35 7.21 -41.91
CA VAL A 152 11.32 8.34 -40.97
C VAL A 152 9.93 8.98 -40.92
N ARG A 153 9.27 9.18 -42.07
CA ARG A 153 7.90 9.71 -42.09
C ARG A 153 6.90 8.79 -41.41
N THR A 154 7.00 7.48 -41.63
CA THR A 154 6.11 6.53 -40.95
C THR A 154 6.35 6.52 -39.44
N GLN A 155 7.61 6.72 -39.02
CA GLN A 155 7.94 6.84 -37.61
C GLN A 155 7.43 8.16 -37.02
N GLU A 156 7.53 9.27 -37.75
CA GLU A 156 6.98 10.57 -37.39
C GLU A 156 5.45 10.50 -37.23
N GLU A 157 4.74 9.87 -38.15
CA GLU A 157 3.29 9.65 -38.05
C GLU A 157 2.93 8.79 -36.84
N ALA A 158 3.72 7.75 -36.53
CA ALA A 158 3.51 6.92 -35.35
C ALA A 158 3.76 7.68 -34.04
N PHE A 159 4.77 8.54 -33.99
CA PHE A 159 5.03 9.40 -32.84
C PHE A 159 3.92 10.43 -32.63
N LEU A 160 3.43 11.06 -33.71
CA LEU A 160 2.32 12.00 -33.63
C LEU A 160 1.04 11.33 -33.11
N ALA A 161 0.76 10.09 -33.54
CA ALA A 161 -0.38 9.33 -33.02
C ALA A 161 -0.26 9.04 -31.51
N GLN A 162 0.94 8.72 -31.02
CA GLN A 162 1.16 8.55 -29.58
C GLN A 162 1.01 9.86 -28.80
N ILE A 163 1.44 10.98 -29.38
CA ILE A 163 1.24 12.31 -28.77
C ILE A 163 -0.25 12.63 -28.66
N ASP A 164 -1.03 12.40 -29.72
CA ASP A 164 -2.48 12.62 -29.71
C ASP A 164 -3.19 11.73 -28.67
N GLU A 165 -2.79 10.46 -28.56
CA GLU A 165 -3.31 9.53 -27.53
C GLU A 165 -2.97 9.99 -26.11
N LEU A 166 -1.73 10.41 -25.87
CA LEU A 166 -1.32 10.98 -24.58
C LEU A 166 -2.02 12.29 -24.26
N GLU A 167 -2.33 13.12 -25.26
CA GLU A 167 -3.09 14.36 -25.07
C GLU A 167 -4.54 14.06 -24.65
N GLU A 168 -5.18 13.04 -25.25
CA GLU A 168 -6.51 12.58 -24.87
C GLU A 168 -6.54 11.97 -23.46
N GLU A 169 -5.53 11.18 -23.10
CA GLU A 169 -5.37 10.64 -21.74
C GLU A 169 -5.18 11.76 -20.70
N ASN A 170 -4.32 12.73 -21.00
CA ASN A 170 -4.12 13.89 -20.12
C ASN A 170 -5.39 14.73 -19.96
N GLN A 171 -6.17 14.90 -21.04
CA GLN A 171 -7.45 15.59 -20.95
C GLN A 171 -8.43 14.82 -20.03
N THR A 172 -8.51 13.51 -20.19
CA THR A 172 -9.37 12.65 -19.37
C THR A 172 -8.97 12.72 -17.89
N LEU A 173 -7.68 12.62 -17.59
CA LEU A 173 -7.16 12.76 -16.23
C LEU A 173 -7.43 14.14 -15.65
N SER A 174 -7.33 15.21 -16.45
CA SER A 174 -7.68 16.56 -16.00
C SER A 174 -9.16 16.67 -15.62
N GLU A 175 -10.05 16.08 -16.42
CA GLU A 175 -11.49 16.05 -16.12
C GLU A 175 -11.79 15.24 -14.84
N GLU A 176 -11.07 14.14 -14.61
CA GLU A 176 -11.18 13.34 -13.38
C GLU A 176 -10.69 14.13 -12.15
N ILE A 177 -9.56 14.83 -12.26
CA ILE A 177 -9.03 15.69 -11.20
C ILE A 177 -10.03 16.80 -10.86
N ASP A 178 -10.65 17.43 -11.86
CA ASP A 178 -11.65 18.47 -11.64
C ASP A 178 -12.90 17.92 -10.92
N ALA A 179 -13.35 16.72 -11.31
CA ALA A 179 -14.45 16.03 -10.65
C ALA A 179 -14.13 15.68 -9.19
N MET A 180 -12.94 15.10 -8.94
CA MET A 180 -12.47 14.79 -7.59
C MET A 180 -12.34 16.06 -6.73
N THR A 181 -11.85 17.14 -7.31
CA THR A 181 -11.73 18.44 -6.62
C THR A 181 -13.10 18.97 -6.20
N ALA A 182 -14.10 18.86 -7.08
CA ALA A 182 -15.48 19.25 -6.76
C ALA A 182 -16.07 18.41 -5.62
N ASP A 183 -15.80 17.10 -5.60
CA ASP A 183 -16.24 16.21 -4.53
C ASP A 183 -15.57 16.52 -3.19
N ILE A 184 -14.27 16.84 -3.19
CA ILE A 184 -13.56 17.27 -1.97
C ILE A 184 -14.21 18.51 -1.39
N VAL A 185 -14.46 19.55 -2.21
CA VAL A 185 -15.10 20.78 -1.75
C VAL A 185 -16.50 20.51 -1.17
N ARG A 186 -17.28 19.63 -1.80
CA ARG A 186 -18.59 19.22 -1.28
C ARG A 186 -18.47 18.52 0.07
N LEU A 187 -17.50 17.61 0.22
CA LEU A 187 -17.27 16.89 1.48
C LEU A 187 -16.79 17.82 2.59
N GLU A 188 -15.97 18.83 2.28
CA GLU A 188 -15.56 19.86 3.25
C GLU A 188 -16.76 20.68 3.75
N GLU A 189 -17.70 21.02 2.86
CA GLU A 189 -18.95 21.71 3.25
C GLU A 189 -19.83 20.80 4.13
N GLU A 190 -19.97 19.52 3.77
CA GLU A 190 -20.71 18.53 4.59
C GLU A 190 -20.08 18.35 5.97
N LEU A 191 -18.75 18.29 6.06
CA LEU A 191 -18.02 18.20 7.32
C LEU A 191 -18.25 19.45 8.17
N THR A 192 -18.14 20.64 7.60
CA THR A 192 -18.37 21.90 8.31
C THR A 192 -19.79 21.95 8.89
N ASN A 193 -20.80 21.57 8.10
CA ASN A 193 -22.18 21.51 8.57
C ASN A 193 -22.38 20.48 9.70
N ALA A 194 -21.66 19.34 9.64
CA ALA A 194 -21.72 18.33 10.68
C ALA A 194 -21.05 18.80 11.98
N GLU A 195 -19.93 19.52 11.89
CA GLU A 195 -19.24 20.13 13.04
C GLU A 195 -20.12 21.19 13.72
N ASP A 196 -20.78 22.05 12.94
CA ASP A 196 -21.74 23.04 13.47
C ASP A 196 -22.91 22.35 14.20
N ASN A 197 -23.44 21.26 13.63
CA ASN A 197 -24.52 20.48 14.26
C ASN A 197 -24.06 19.75 15.54
N ALA A 198 -22.84 19.21 15.54
CA ALA A 198 -22.26 18.58 16.73
C ALA A 198 -22.08 19.60 17.86
N THR A 199 -21.58 20.80 17.53
CA THR A 199 -21.44 21.90 18.49
C THR A 199 -22.78 22.32 19.07
N ALA A 200 -23.82 22.45 18.24
CA ALA A 200 -25.17 22.77 18.71
C ALA A 200 -25.74 21.71 19.67
N LEU A 201 -25.49 20.42 19.38
CA LEU A 201 -25.89 19.32 20.26
C LEU A 201 -25.11 19.31 21.58
N GLU A 202 -23.84 19.68 21.57
CA GLU A 202 -23.02 19.81 22.79
C GLU A 202 -23.55 20.93 23.69
N GLU A 203 -23.90 22.09 23.12
CA GLU A 203 -24.55 23.17 23.86
C GLU A 203 -25.92 22.76 24.45
N GLU A 204 -26.72 21.99 23.70
CA GLU A 204 -28.00 21.45 24.18
C GLU A 204 -27.81 20.46 25.34
N ASN A 205 -26.84 19.55 25.23
CA ASN A 205 -26.52 18.59 26.28
C ASN A 205 -26.01 19.28 27.55
N GLU A 206 -25.16 20.29 27.43
CA GLU A 206 -24.66 21.05 28.58
C GLU A 206 -25.82 21.78 29.29
N ALA A 207 -26.76 22.35 28.54
CA ALA A 207 -27.96 22.95 29.11
C ALA A 207 -28.84 21.91 29.84
N LEU A 208 -29.03 20.72 29.25
CA LEU A 208 -29.77 19.64 29.89
C LEU A 208 -29.09 19.12 31.16
N ILE A 209 -27.75 19.04 31.18
CA ILE A 209 -26.98 18.66 32.37
C ILE A 209 -27.21 19.66 33.49
N GLU A 210 -27.22 20.96 33.19
CA GLU A 210 -27.50 21.99 34.18
C GLU A 210 -28.95 21.91 34.69
N ASP A 211 -29.93 21.71 33.80
CA ASP A 211 -31.33 21.49 34.18
C ASP A 211 -31.48 20.26 35.10
N ILE A 212 -30.77 19.16 34.82
CA ILE A 212 -30.74 17.97 35.67
C ILE A 212 -30.14 18.29 37.03
N ARG A 213 -29.01 19.02 37.07
CA ARG A 213 -28.35 19.43 38.32
C ARG A 213 -29.28 20.26 39.20
N GLU A 214 -30.00 21.21 38.62
CA GLU A 214 -31.00 22.01 39.35
C GLU A 214 -32.15 21.14 39.88
N LEU A 215 -32.62 20.17 39.09
CA LEU A 215 -33.67 19.23 39.52
C LEU A 215 -33.19 18.30 40.64
N GLU A 216 -31.96 17.81 40.59
CA GLU A 216 -31.36 16.98 41.64
C GLU A 216 -31.19 17.76 42.95
N GLU A 217 -30.74 19.01 42.88
CA GLU A 217 -30.64 19.91 44.03
C GLU A 217 -32.03 20.14 44.66
N ALA A 218 -33.03 20.47 43.85
CA ALA A 218 -34.41 20.65 44.30
C ALA A 218 -35.00 19.36 44.90
N LEU A 219 -34.66 18.19 44.36
CA LEU A 219 -35.10 16.89 44.85
C LEU A 219 -34.42 16.53 46.16
N ALA A 220 -33.14 16.86 46.33
CA ALA A 220 -32.40 16.70 47.58
C ALA A 220 -33.01 17.57 48.70
N GLU A 221 -33.29 18.84 48.42
CA GLU A 221 -33.97 19.75 49.35
C GLU A 221 -35.35 19.21 49.75
N ALA A 222 -36.16 18.80 48.77
CA ALA A 222 -37.48 18.23 49.02
C ALA A 222 -37.42 16.92 49.83
N ARG A 223 -36.37 16.11 49.63
CA ARG A 223 -36.13 14.89 50.40
C ARG A 223 -35.71 15.19 51.83
N GLU A 224 -34.86 16.19 52.05
CA GLU A 224 -34.49 16.64 53.40
C GLU A 224 -35.72 17.18 54.16
N GLU A 225 -36.59 17.95 53.49
CA GLU A 225 -37.87 18.38 54.05
C GLU A 225 -38.81 17.19 54.37
N ALA A 226 -38.85 16.17 53.50
CA ALA A 226 -39.65 14.97 53.71
C ALA A 226 -39.11 14.06 54.83
N GLU A 227 -37.79 13.93 54.96
CA GLU A 227 -37.10 13.16 56.01
C GLU A 227 -37.22 13.86 57.38
N THR A 228 -37.19 15.19 57.42
CA THR A 228 -37.45 15.95 58.66
C THR A 228 -38.92 15.93 59.07
N ALA A 229 -39.85 15.80 58.11
CA ALA A 229 -41.28 15.62 58.38
C ALA A 229 -41.68 14.18 58.76
N THR A 230 -40.89 13.19 58.35
CA THR A 230 -41.16 11.76 58.56
C THR A 230 -40.03 11.14 59.38
N GLY A 231 -40.11 11.29 60.70
CA GLY A 231 -39.20 10.56 61.60
C GLY A 231 -39.44 9.05 61.50
N SER A 232 -38.79 8.36 60.55
CA SER A 232 -38.64 6.91 60.52
C SER A 232 -37.68 6.47 59.41
N GLN A 233 -36.57 5.88 59.84
CA GLN A 233 -35.64 4.99 59.15
C GLN A 233 -36.03 4.56 57.72
N ALA A 234 -35.32 5.07 56.71
CA ALA A 234 -35.05 4.31 55.51
C ALA A 234 -33.79 3.47 55.79
N GLY A 235 -33.98 2.17 55.95
CA GLY A 235 -32.89 1.21 56.05
C GLY A 235 -32.08 1.27 54.77
N THR A 236 -30.76 1.42 54.93
CA THR A 236 -29.80 0.89 53.97
C THR A 236 -30.03 -0.62 53.94
N ASP A 237 -30.84 -1.10 53.01
CA ASP A 237 -30.79 -2.50 52.61
C ASP A 237 -29.48 -2.64 51.84
N THR A 238 -28.40 -2.89 52.59
CA THR A 238 -27.13 -3.35 52.05
C THR A 238 -27.39 -4.70 51.40
N THR A 239 -27.84 -4.68 50.15
CA THR A 239 -27.81 -5.87 49.31
C THR A 239 -26.34 -6.24 49.17
N GLU A 240 -25.93 -7.38 49.75
CA GLU A 240 -24.54 -7.84 49.73
C GLU A 240 -24.07 -8.26 48.32
N THR A 241 -24.97 -8.27 47.34
CA THR A 241 -24.69 -8.67 45.94
C THR A 241 -25.41 -7.75 44.94
N PHE A 242 -24.86 -7.63 43.74
CA PHE A 242 -25.48 -6.94 42.62
C PHE A 242 -26.04 -7.92 41.58
N LEU A 243 -26.99 -7.44 40.77
CA LEU A 243 -27.74 -8.22 39.78
C LEU A 243 -27.47 -7.74 38.35
N LEU A 244 -27.88 -8.52 37.35
CA LEU A 244 -28.05 -8.01 35.98
C LEU A 244 -28.96 -6.76 36.00
N GLY A 245 -28.58 -5.73 35.27
CA GLY A 245 -29.27 -4.45 35.22
C GLY A 245 -28.95 -3.48 36.38
N SER A 246 -28.06 -3.86 37.32
CA SER A 246 -27.62 -2.93 38.37
C SER A 246 -26.71 -1.83 37.80
N ASP A 247 -26.72 -0.66 38.42
CA ASP A 247 -25.83 0.44 38.03
C ASP A 247 -24.39 0.24 38.52
N LEU A 248 -23.43 0.84 37.82
CA LEU A 248 -22.02 0.84 38.19
C LEU A 248 -21.78 1.35 39.61
N ASP A 249 -22.51 2.39 40.04
CA ASP A 249 -22.43 2.90 41.41
C ASP A 249 -22.84 1.85 42.44
N THR A 250 -23.81 1.00 42.13
CA THR A 250 -24.20 -0.12 43.01
C THR A 250 -23.06 -1.13 43.11
N VAL A 251 -22.42 -1.46 41.99
CA VAL A 251 -21.27 -2.37 41.97
C VAL A 251 -20.12 -1.80 42.79
N VAL A 252 -19.75 -0.53 42.59
CA VAL A 252 -18.66 0.14 43.31
C VAL A 252 -18.97 0.28 44.81
N ASN A 253 -20.23 0.53 45.17
CA ASN A 253 -20.64 0.56 46.58
C ASN A 253 -20.50 -0.80 47.28
N ILE A 254 -20.76 -1.89 46.58
CA ILE A 254 -20.67 -3.26 47.12
C ILE A 254 -19.23 -3.77 47.12
N MET A 255 -18.52 -3.58 46.01
CA MET A 255 -17.21 -4.18 45.73
C MET A 255 -16.03 -3.27 46.09
N GLY A 256 -16.25 -1.96 46.20
CA GLY A 256 -15.19 -0.96 46.30
C GLY A 256 -14.69 -0.47 44.94
N GLU A 257 -13.55 0.21 44.95
CA GLU A 257 -12.93 0.75 43.74
C GLU A 257 -12.38 -0.39 42.86
N PRO A 258 -12.68 -0.40 41.54
CA PRO A 258 -12.18 -1.43 40.62
C PRO A 258 -10.68 -1.27 40.37
N ASP A 259 -10.03 -2.37 39.99
CA ASP A 259 -8.60 -2.35 39.63
C ASP A 259 -8.36 -1.67 38.27
N GLU A 260 -9.30 -1.81 37.34
CA GLU A 260 -9.22 -1.27 35.99
C GLU A 260 -10.62 -0.99 35.43
N ILE A 261 -10.78 0.12 34.72
CA ILE A 261 -11.99 0.48 33.97
C ILE A 261 -11.62 0.50 32.49
N THR A 262 -12.38 -0.24 31.68
CA THR A 262 -12.18 -0.37 30.23
C THR A 262 -13.49 -0.10 29.49
N ASP A 263 -13.43 0.07 28.18
CA ASP A 263 -14.65 0.23 27.34
C ASP A 263 -15.57 -1.00 27.38
N GLU A 264 -15.04 -2.18 27.73
CA GLU A 264 -15.84 -3.42 27.86
C GLU A 264 -16.50 -3.56 29.25
N GLY A 265 -16.07 -2.78 30.25
CA GLY A 265 -16.55 -2.85 31.62
C GLY A 265 -15.45 -2.68 32.67
N VAL A 266 -15.72 -3.13 33.90
CA VAL A 266 -14.82 -2.97 35.07
C VAL A 266 -14.22 -4.30 35.53
N ARG A 267 -12.96 -4.26 35.97
CA ARG A 267 -12.20 -5.44 36.40
C ARG A 267 -11.91 -5.41 37.89
N TYR A 268 -12.08 -6.57 38.52
CA TYR A 268 -11.68 -6.88 39.89
C TYR A 268 -10.83 -8.14 39.84
N GLY A 269 -9.51 -7.99 40.02
CA GLY A 269 -8.54 -9.07 39.90
C GLY A 269 -8.55 -9.72 38.51
N ARG A 270 -8.97 -10.98 38.43
CA ARG A 270 -9.11 -11.72 37.15
C ARG A 270 -10.55 -11.78 36.65
N SER A 271 -11.48 -11.21 37.41
CA SER A 271 -12.89 -11.21 37.11
C SER A 271 -13.33 -9.87 36.51
N VAL A 272 -14.32 -9.92 35.64
CA VAL A 272 -14.78 -8.76 34.85
C VAL A 272 -16.28 -8.63 34.95
N VAL A 273 -16.76 -7.41 35.16
CA VAL A 273 -18.17 -7.04 35.06
C VAL A 273 -18.36 -6.26 33.77
N TYR A 274 -19.19 -6.77 32.87
CA TYR A 274 -19.47 -6.15 31.59
C TYR A 274 -20.56 -5.10 31.74
N LEU A 275 -20.33 -3.92 31.15
CA LEU A 275 -21.23 -2.78 31.25
C LEU A 275 -21.70 -2.34 29.85
N ASP A 276 -22.95 -1.90 29.77
CA ASP A 276 -23.47 -1.10 28.67
C ASP A 276 -23.77 0.29 29.21
N GLY A 277 -22.90 1.26 28.91
CA GLY A 277 -22.84 2.54 29.60
C GLY A 277 -22.54 2.35 31.08
N THR A 278 -23.53 2.58 31.94
CA THR A 278 -23.44 2.44 33.40
C THR A 278 -24.13 1.19 33.93
N THR A 279 -24.74 0.37 33.08
CA THR A 279 -25.62 -0.74 33.49
C THR A 279 -24.92 -2.07 33.33
N VAL A 280 -24.99 -2.94 34.34
CA VAL A 280 -24.44 -4.30 34.32
C VAL A 280 -25.22 -5.18 33.33
N VAL A 281 -24.55 -5.64 32.27
CA VAL A 281 -25.12 -6.55 31.26
C VAL A 281 -24.59 -7.98 31.35
N GLY A 282 -23.56 -8.21 32.17
CA GLY A 282 -23.01 -9.54 32.39
C GLY A 282 -21.77 -9.52 33.27
N TRP A 283 -21.19 -10.69 33.49
CA TRP A 283 -19.95 -10.84 34.25
C TRP A 283 -19.20 -12.11 33.86
N SER A 284 -17.94 -12.17 34.27
CA SER A 284 -17.11 -13.37 34.28
C SER A 284 -16.37 -13.41 35.61
N ASP A 285 -16.79 -14.30 36.49
CA ASP A 285 -16.20 -14.52 37.81
C ASP A 285 -15.28 -15.74 37.79
N ILE A 286 -14.02 -15.49 37.45
CA ILE A 286 -12.99 -16.53 37.29
C ILE A 286 -12.36 -16.89 38.63
N ASP A 287 -12.23 -15.92 39.54
CA ASP A 287 -11.57 -16.07 40.82
C ASP A 287 -12.50 -16.09 42.03
N GLY A 288 -13.81 -16.01 41.82
CA GLY A 288 -14.82 -16.06 42.89
C GLY A 288 -14.88 -14.76 43.70
N SER A 289 -14.38 -13.65 43.12
CA SER A 289 -14.30 -12.38 43.82
C SER A 289 -15.55 -11.54 43.66
N LEU A 290 -16.38 -11.77 42.63
CA LEU A 290 -17.52 -10.92 42.34
C LEU A 290 -18.71 -11.25 43.25
N ALA A 291 -19.27 -10.22 43.89
CA ALA A 291 -20.51 -10.33 44.67
C ALA A 291 -21.75 -10.29 43.77
N VAL A 292 -21.90 -11.29 42.88
CA VAL A 292 -23.01 -11.38 41.93
C VAL A 292 -24.14 -12.26 42.44
N SER A 293 -25.36 -11.94 42.03
CA SER A 293 -26.54 -12.80 42.17
C SER A 293 -27.42 -12.73 40.93
N VAL A 294 -28.29 -13.73 40.76
CA VAL A 294 -29.31 -13.79 39.72
C VAL A 294 -30.68 -13.87 40.37
N ILE A 295 -31.70 -13.30 39.72
CA ILE A 295 -33.07 -13.38 40.21
C ILE A 295 -33.57 -14.82 40.03
N THR A 296 -33.97 -15.46 41.11
CA THR A 296 -34.57 -16.79 41.07
C THR A 296 -36.09 -16.69 40.93
N GLU A 297 -36.67 -17.53 40.08
CA GLU A 297 -38.12 -17.63 39.90
C GLU A 297 -38.60 -19.03 40.30
N GLY A 298 -39.49 -19.08 41.31
CA GLY A 298 -40.05 -20.33 41.81
C GLY A 298 -39.05 -21.23 42.57
N ASP A 299 -39.51 -22.42 42.94
CA ASP A 299 -38.72 -23.50 43.56
C ASP A 299 -38.64 -24.65 42.54
N ALA A 300 -37.70 -24.58 41.60
CA ALA A 300 -37.46 -25.63 40.62
C ALA A 300 -36.29 -26.49 41.09
N ASP A 301 -36.43 -27.82 41.07
CA ASP A 301 -35.32 -28.75 41.36
C ASP A 301 -34.50 -29.09 40.10
N THR A 302 -35.11 -28.96 38.92
CA THR A 302 -34.51 -29.19 37.60
C THR A 302 -35.08 -28.22 36.56
N PHE A 303 -34.39 -28.04 35.43
CA PHE A 303 -34.86 -27.23 34.29
C PHE A 303 -34.84 -28.04 32.99
N SER A 304 -35.55 -27.56 31.96
CA SER A 304 -35.57 -28.14 30.62
C SER A 304 -35.47 -27.06 29.54
N GLU A 305 -35.47 -27.46 28.27
CA GLU A 305 -35.70 -26.51 27.17
C GLU A 305 -37.04 -25.77 27.40
N GLY A 306 -37.03 -24.45 27.21
CA GLY A 306 -38.17 -23.57 27.49
C GLY A 306 -38.24 -22.99 28.91
N SER A 307 -37.43 -23.47 29.86
CA SER A 307 -37.37 -22.88 31.22
C SER A 307 -36.85 -21.44 31.19
N THR A 308 -37.29 -20.60 32.12
CA THR A 308 -36.80 -19.21 32.23
C THR A 308 -35.42 -19.14 32.89
N GLU A 309 -34.74 -18.00 32.72
CA GLU A 309 -33.50 -17.70 33.44
C GLU A 309 -33.65 -17.85 34.97
N GLY A 310 -34.78 -17.41 35.53
CA GLY A 310 -35.03 -17.51 36.97
C GLY A 310 -35.31 -18.94 37.45
N GLU A 311 -35.99 -19.76 36.64
CA GLU A 311 -36.18 -21.19 36.92
C GLU A 311 -34.85 -21.94 36.88
N VAL A 312 -33.98 -21.62 35.91
CA VAL A 312 -32.62 -22.17 35.83
C VAL A 312 -31.81 -21.78 37.05
N ALA A 313 -31.85 -20.51 37.47
CA ALA A 313 -31.16 -20.05 38.66
C ALA A 313 -31.64 -20.78 39.94
N SER A 314 -32.94 -21.03 40.05
CA SER A 314 -33.54 -21.80 41.15
C SER A 314 -33.05 -23.26 41.13
N ALA A 315 -33.12 -23.93 39.97
CA ALA A 315 -32.68 -25.31 39.79
C ALA A 315 -31.18 -25.53 40.03
N MET A 316 -30.35 -24.57 39.63
CA MET A 316 -28.91 -24.66 39.83
C MET A 316 -28.48 -24.36 41.27
N GLY A 317 -29.29 -23.59 42.02
CA GLY A 317 -29.02 -23.20 43.42
C GLY A 317 -27.71 -22.44 43.62
N THR A 318 -27.06 -22.02 42.55
CA THR A 318 -25.76 -21.36 42.50
C THR A 318 -25.81 -20.27 41.44
N THR A 319 -24.96 -19.26 41.61
CA THR A 319 -24.82 -18.21 40.61
C THR A 319 -23.95 -18.70 39.44
N PRO A 320 -24.25 -18.32 38.20
CA PRO A 320 -23.43 -18.68 37.06
C PRO A 320 -22.04 -18.04 37.18
N ASN A 321 -21.01 -18.81 36.85
CA ASN A 321 -19.63 -18.33 36.82
C ASN A 321 -19.45 -17.21 35.78
N ALA A 322 -20.21 -17.26 34.69
CA ALA A 322 -20.21 -16.19 33.71
C ALA A 322 -21.58 -16.02 33.05
N VAL A 323 -21.95 -14.77 32.81
CA VAL A 323 -23.09 -14.36 32.01
C VAL A 323 -22.57 -13.46 30.90
N ARG A 324 -22.73 -13.90 29.64
CA ARG A 324 -22.30 -13.14 28.47
C ARG A 324 -23.35 -13.20 27.38
N GLY A 325 -23.97 -12.06 27.11
CA GLY A 325 -25.12 -11.98 26.21
C GLY A 325 -26.20 -12.96 26.66
N ASN A 326 -26.64 -13.83 25.76
CA ASN A 326 -27.67 -14.83 26.04
C ASN A 326 -27.11 -16.18 26.51
N THR A 327 -25.86 -16.25 27.00
CA THR A 327 -25.27 -17.51 27.45
C THR A 327 -24.82 -17.42 28.90
N TRP A 328 -25.28 -18.37 29.72
CA TRP A 328 -24.83 -18.57 31.09
C TRP A 328 -23.90 -19.77 31.16
N THR A 329 -22.84 -19.64 31.95
CA THR A 329 -21.82 -20.67 32.13
C THR A 329 -21.76 -21.10 33.59
N TYR A 330 -21.84 -22.40 33.81
CA TYR A 330 -21.64 -23.05 35.10
C TYR A 330 -20.48 -24.03 34.98
N GLY A 331 -19.29 -23.65 35.45
CA GLY A 331 -18.07 -24.42 35.28
C GLY A 331 -17.73 -24.67 33.81
N LEU A 332 -17.87 -25.92 33.36
CA LEU A 332 -17.65 -26.33 31.96
C LEU A 332 -18.96 -26.50 31.17
N SER A 333 -20.10 -26.34 31.83
CA SER A 333 -21.41 -26.44 31.19
C SER A 333 -21.92 -25.06 30.78
N THR A 334 -22.64 -25.02 29.67
CA THR A 334 -23.20 -23.79 29.10
C THR A 334 -24.69 -23.94 28.87
N ILE A 335 -25.42 -22.84 29.04
CA ILE A 335 -26.85 -22.74 28.78
C ILE A 335 -27.04 -21.53 27.88
N THR A 336 -27.70 -21.71 26.75
CA THR A 336 -28.04 -20.64 25.82
C THR A 336 -29.53 -20.34 25.91
N PHE A 337 -29.85 -19.06 25.98
CA PHE A 337 -31.20 -18.54 26.07
C PHE A 337 -31.60 -17.89 24.74
N GLU A 338 -32.88 -18.01 24.38
CA GLU A 338 -33.49 -17.29 23.29
C GLU A 338 -34.84 -16.76 23.77
N ASN A 339 -35.08 -15.45 23.63
CA ASN A 339 -36.27 -14.78 24.16
C ASN A 339 -36.51 -15.00 25.67
N GLY A 340 -35.44 -15.10 26.47
CA GLY A 340 -35.49 -15.30 27.93
C GLY A 340 -35.78 -16.74 28.37
N GLN A 341 -35.75 -17.70 27.44
CA GLN A 341 -36.01 -19.12 27.72
C GLN A 341 -34.85 -19.99 27.23
N VAL A 342 -34.58 -21.10 27.90
CA VAL A 342 -33.54 -22.06 27.51
C VAL A 342 -33.82 -22.59 26.11
N SER A 343 -32.94 -22.31 25.16
CA SER A 343 -33.01 -22.83 23.79
C SER A 343 -32.17 -24.09 23.61
N SER A 344 -31.01 -24.14 24.26
CA SER A 344 -30.10 -25.28 24.24
C SER A 344 -29.14 -25.24 25.43
N TYR A 345 -28.57 -26.39 25.78
CA TYR A 345 -27.57 -26.49 26.84
C TYR A 345 -26.54 -27.58 26.54
N GLU A 346 -25.30 -27.37 26.97
CA GLU A 346 -24.25 -28.37 26.97
C GLU A 346 -23.95 -28.77 28.43
N ASN A 347 -24.35 -29.98 28.82
CA ASN A 347 -24.14 -30.48 30.17
C ASN A 347 -22.90 -31.36 30.25
N THR A 348 -21.89 -30.90 30.99
CA THR A 348 -20.67 -31.65 31.31
C THR A 348 -20.75 -32.40 32.64
N GLY A 349 -21.93 -32.42 33.28
CA GLY A 349 -22.24 -33.21 34.47
C GLY A 349 -22.64 -32.41 35.71
N ASN A 350 -22.79 -31.08 35.59
CA ASN A 350 -23.13 -30.20 36.71
C ASN A 350 -24.42 -29.39 36.51
N LEU A 351 -25.12 -29.52 35.37
CA LEU A 351 -26.44 -28.90 35.19
C LEU A 351 -27.55 -29.79 35.76
N ALA A 352 -28.50 -29.17 36.47
CA ALA A 352 -29.71 -29.79 37.00
C ALA A 352 -30.81 -29.88 35.92
N VAL A 353 -30.60 -30.74 34.92
CA VAL A 353 -31.55 -30.95 33.81
C VAL A 353 -32.46 -32.16 34.07
N ASP A 354 -33.74 -32.08 33.67
CA ASP A 354 -34.75 -33.15 33.78
C ASP A 354 -34.56 -34.31 32.78
#